data_AF-A0AAW1IDI5-F1
#
_entry.id   AF-A0AAW1IDI5-F1
#
_cell.length_a   1.000
_cell.length_b   1.000
_cell.length_c   1.000
_cell.angle_alpha   90.00
_cell.angle_beta   90.00
_cell.angle_gamma   90.00
#
_symmetry.space_group_name_H-M   'P 1'
#
loop_
_entity.id
_entity.type
_entity.pdbx_description
1 polymer ?
#
loop_
_entity_poly.entity_id
_entity_poly.type
_entity_poly.pdbx_seq_one_letter_code
_entity_poly.pdbx_strand_id
1 'polypeptide(L)'
;MNNLLNAVVAAKQGIVHPFLITSDQILRQLQTVIGLLPSGKTFPIDVMTNVSAQILLEISSIKVLLKHQYLVCIVSIPLVEADAYQIFKLTSVPLPLQGTKYIKTLIKYPIVAINERSDLVITVSADEFSRFKRIGNKYFIGTSKGPT
;
A
#
# COMPACT_ATOMS: atom_id res chain seq x y z
N MET A 1 9.05 -13.52 33.16
CA MET A 1 9.62 -13.65 31.80
C MET A 1 9.99 -12.25 31.33
N ASN A 2 11.24 -11.99 30.94
CA ASN A 2 11.79 -10.63 30.83
C ASN A 2 11.44 -10.00 29.46
N ASN A 3 10.38 -9.19 29.39
CA ASN A 3 9.85 -8.59 28.15
C ASN A 3 10.90 -7.83 27.32
N LEU A 4 11.91 -7.24 27.99
CA LEU A 4 13.02 -6.56 27.33
C LEU A 4 13.91 -7.53 26.55
N LEU A 5 14.23 -8.70 27.12
CA LEU A 5 15.05 -9.71 26.45
C LEU A 5 14.32 -10.24 25.21
N ASN A 6 13.02 -10.51 25.33
CA ASN A 6 12.18 -10.92 24.19
C ASN A 6 12.14 -9.84 23.10
N ALA A 7 12.04 -8.58 23.48
CA ALA A 7 12.08 -7.46 22.55
C ALA A 7 13.43 -7.34 21.82
N VAL A 8 14.55 -7.56 22.53
CA VAL A 8 15.89 -7.57 21.92
C VAL A 8 16.09 -8.76 20.99
N VAL A 9 15.57 -9.94 21.35
CA VAL A 9 15.62 -11.13 20.48
C VAL A 9 14.79 -10.91 19.21
N ALA A 10 13.55 -10.41 19.34
CA ALA A 10 12.70 -10.07 18.20
C ALA A 10 13.36 -9.02 17.30
N ALA A 11 13.99 -8.01 17.90
CA ALA A 11 14.71 -6.99 17.18
C ALA A 11 15.90 -7.53 16.36
N LYS A 12 16.65 -8.51 16.88
CA LYS A 12 17.71 -9.18 16.10
C LYS A 12 17.16 -9.93 14.89
N GLN A 13 15.88 -10.31 14.92
CA GLN A 13 15.17 -10.93 13.81
C GLN A 13 14.51 -9.89 12.88
N GLY A 14 14.74 -8.59 13.11
CA GLY A 14 14.12 -7.49 12.35
C GLY A 14 12.66 -7.23 12.73
N ILE A 15 12.16 -7.86 13.79
CA ILE A 15 10.77 -7.73 14.25
C ILE A 15 10.72 -6.71 15.38
N VAL A 16 9.83 -5.73 15.26
CA VAL A 16 9.56 -4.79 16.35
C VAL A 16 8.56 -5.40 17.30
N HIS A 17 9.01 -5.63 18.52
CA HIS A 17 8.15 -6.13 19.57
C HIS A 17 7.18 -5.03 20.02
N PRO A 18 5.86 -5.31 20.19
CA PRO A 18 4.86 -4.32 20.65
C PRO A 18 5.17 -3.66 22.00
N PHE A 19 6.05 -4.29 22.79
CA PHE A 19 6.58 -3.73 24.04
C PHE A 19 7.46 -2.49 23.81
N LEU A 20 8.12 -2.37 22.65
CA LEU A 20 8.97 -1.24 22.31
C LEU A 20 8.18 -0.06 21.74
N ILE A 21 7.17 -0.36 20.93
CA ILE A 21 6.26 0.64 20.35
C ILE A 21 4.91 -0.01 20.09
N THR A 22 3.84 0.63 20.54
CA THR A 22 2.48 0.14 20.30
C THR A 22 1.91 0.76 19.02
N SER A 23 0.95 0.07 18.40
CA SER A 23 0.28 0.58 17.19
C SER A 23 -0.43 1.91 17.46
N ASP A 24 -0.95 2.12 18.68
CA ASP A 24 -1.57 3.38 19.12
C ASP A 24 -0.55 4.53 19.20
N GLN A 25 0.65 4.27 19.73
CA GLN A 25 1.72 5.26 19.75
C GLN A 25 2.12 5.67 18.32
N ILE A 26 2.20 4.72 17.40
CA ILE A 26 2.48 5.01 15.98
C ILE A 26 1.39 5.89 15.40
N LEU A 27 0.10 5.53 15.56
CA LEU A 27 -1.01 6.34 15.05
C LEU A 27 -0.96 7.78 15.57
N ARG A 28 -0.75 7.98 16.88
CA ARG A 28 -0.64 9.33 17.45
C ARG A 28 0.49 10.13 16.81
N GLN A 29 1.65 9.52 16.57
CA GLN A 29 2.76 10.20 15.89
C GLN A 29 2.45 10.50 14.43
N LEU A 30 1.65 9.68 13.75
CA LEU A 30 1.25 9.96 12.36
C LEU A 30 0.23 11.09 12.29
N GLN A 31 -0.68 11.16 13.26
CA GLN A 31 -1.64 12.25 13.38
C GLN A 31 -0.97 13.60 13.62
N THR A 32 0.15 13.65 14.36
CA THR A 32 0.88 14.91 14.60
C THR A 32 1.62 15.41 13.36
N VAL A 33 2.08 14.50 12.48
CA VAL A 33 2.85 14.86 11.28
C VAL A 33 2.01 14.94 10.00
N ILE A 34 0.70 14.64 10.06
CA ILE A 34 -0.15 14.62 8.86
C ILE A 34 -0.18 15.97 8.13
N GLY A 35 -0.13 17.08 8.89
CA GLY A 35 -0.09 18.43 8.33
C GLY A 35 1.28 18.84 7.76
N LEU A 36 2.31 18.02 7.99
CA LEU A 36 3.69 18.24 7.50
C LEU A 36 4.00 17.39 6.26
N LEU A 37 3.04 16.64 5.75
CA LEU A 37 3.25 15.81 4.56
C LEU A 37 3.49 16.69 3.32
N PRO A 38 4.35 16.25 2.39
CA PRO A 38 4.52 16.92 1.11
C PRO A 38 3.19 17.09 0.37
N SER A 39 3.04 18.21 -0.34
CA SER A 39 1.84 18.47 -1.13
C SER A 39 1.54 17.32 -2.10
N GLY A 40 0.28 16.92 -2.17
CA GLY A 40 -0.17 15.80 -3.03
C GLY A 40 0.08 14.41 -2.45
N LYS A 41 0.74 14.27 -1.29
CA LYS A 41 0.95 12.98 -0.62
C LYS A 41 0.02 12.80 0.57
N THR A 42 -0.42 11.57 0.78
CA THR A 42 -1.22 11.18 1.93
C THR A 42 -0.81 9.79 2.43
N PHE A 43 -1.28 9.44 3.63
CA PHE A 43 -1.16 8.07 4.11
C PHE A 43 -2.10 7.14 3.33
N PRO A 44 -1.70 5.88 3.08
CA PRO A 44 -2.51 4.89 2.36
C PRO A 44 -3.82 4.53 3.08
N ILE A 45 -3.93 4.87 4.35
CA ILE A 45 -5.11 4.63 5.18
C ILE A 45 -5.43 5.88 6.00
N ASP A 46 -6.68 5.96 6.45
CA ASP A 46 -7.13 7.04 7.31
C ASP A 46 -6.56 6.88 8.72
N VAL A 47 -5.60 7.73 9.08
CA VAL A 47 -4.95 7.72 10.40
C VAL A 47 -5.82 8.31 11.51
N MET A 48 -7.01 8.84 11.20
CA MET A 48 -7.96 9.37 12.19
C MET A 48 -8.85 8.30 12.81
N THR A 49 -8.83 7.07 12.28
CA THR A 49 -9.58 5.94 12.82
C THR A 49 -8.66 4.94 13.53
N ASN A 50 -9.15 4.21 14.54
CA ASN A 50 -8.32 3.25 15.29
C ASN A 50 -8.12 1.90 14.56
N VAL A 51 -8.95 1.59 13.57
CA VAL A 51 -8.91 0.32 12.81
C VAL A 51 -7.67 0.25 11.90
N SER A 52 -7.01 1.38 11.64
CA SER A 52 -5.92 1.52 10.68
C SER A 52 -4.54 1.14 11.22
N ALA A 53 -4.32 1.11 12.54
CA ALA A 53 -2.97 0.96 13.11
C ALA A 53 -2.25 -0.32 12.65
N GLN A 54 -2.97 -1.44 12.66
CA GLN A 54 -2.44 -2.76 12.29
C GLN A 54 -2.11 -2.83 10.79
N ILE A 55 -3.02 -2.32 9.96
CA ILE A 55 -2.85 -2.25 8.51
C ILE A 55 -1.63 -1.40 8.15
N LEU A 56 -1.40 -0.30 8.87
CA LEU A 56 -0.24 0.57 8.73
C LEU A 56 1.07 -0.18 8.99
N LEU A 57 1.10 -1.02 10.03
CA LEU A 57 2.27 -1.86 10.32
C LEU A 57 2.52 -2.91 9.24
N GLU A 58 1.48 -3.55 8.71
CA GLU A 58 1.58 -4.57 7.65
C GLU A 58 2.12 -4.04 6.30
N ILE A 59 1.99 -2.74 6.08
CA ILE A 59 2.48 -2.07 4.86
C ILE A 59 3.79 -1.34 5.07
N SER A 60 4.22 -1.19 6.33
CA SER A 60 5.45 -0.52 6.68
C SER A 60 6.65 -1.46 6.58
N SER A 61 7.79 -0.91 6.19
CA SER A 61 9.06 -1.61 6.35
C SER A 61 9.63 -1.29 7.71
N ILE A 62 9.92 -2.33 8.48
CA ILE A 62 10.49 -2.20 9.81
C ILE A 62 11.95 -2.65 9.73
N LYS A 63 12.85 -1.80 10.20
CA LYS A 63 14.27 -2.12 10.36
C LYS A 63 14.66 -1.90 11.80
N VAL A 64 15.34 -2.87 12.39
CA VAL A 64 15.88 -2.73 13.74
C VAL A 64 17.39 -2.81 13.68
N LEU A 65 18.03 -1.85 14.31
CA LEU A 65 19.48 -1.71 14.36
C LEU A 65 19.90 -1.74 15.82
N LEU A 66 20.88 -2.58 16.13
CA LEU A 66 21.56 -2.56 17.42
C LEU A 66 22.91 -1.86 17.21
N LYS A 67 23.10 -0.69 17.83
CA LYS A 67 24.37 0.05 17.75
C LYS A 67 24.84 0.42 19.15
N HIS A 68 25.99 -0.11 19.55
CA HIS A 68 26.51 -0.05 20.92
C HIS A 68 25.50 -0.61 21.94
N GLN A 69 24.89 0.27 22.74
CA GLN A 69 23.88 -0.06 23.75
C GLN A 69 22.48 0.46 23.36
N TYR A 70 22.31 0.94 22.13
CA TYR A 70 21.04 1.49 21.65
C TYR A 70 20.35 0.52 20.69
N LEU A 71 19.05 0.33 20.95
CA LEU A 71 18.13 -0.35 20.04
C LEU A 71 17.36 0.70 19.25
N VAL A 72 17.65 0.81 17.95
CA VAL A 72 17.01 1.78 17.07
C VAL A 72 16.02 1.07 16.17
N CYS A 73 14.76 1.45 16.28
CA CYS A 73 13.68 0.99 15.40
C CYS A 73 13.38 2.07 14.36
N ILE A 74 13.42 1.69 13.08
CA ILE A 74 13.04 2.54 11.96
C ILE A 74 11.79 1.94 11.32
N VAL A 75 10.67 2.64 11.46
CA VAL A 75 9.39 2.29 10.81
C VAL A 75 9.22 3.19 9.60
N SER A 76 9.35 2.61 8.41
CA SER A 76 9.19 3.30 7.13
C SER A 76 7.77 3.08 6.61
N ILE A 77 6.94 4.11 6.72
CA ILE A 77 5.55 4.09 6.25
C ILE A 77 5.51 4.62 4.81
N PRO A 78 4.94 3.88 3.85
CA PRO A 78 4.79 4.38 2.49
C PRO A 78 3.77 5.51 2.45
N LEU A 79 4.08 6.55 1.67
CA LEU A 79 3.11 7.58 1.28
C LEU A 79 2.55 7.26 -0.10
N VAL A 80 1.32 7.67 -0.34
CA VAL A 80 0.62 7.49 -1.62
C VAL A 80 0.27 8.86 -2.19
N GLU A 81 0.10 8.93 -3.52
CA GLU A 81 -0.49 10.12 -4.12
C GLU A 81 -1.93 10.28 -3.65
N ALA A 82 -2.36 11.54 -3.47
CA ALA A 82 -3.74 11.87 -3.12
C ALA A 82 -4.72 11.58 -4.28
N ASP A 83 -4.20 11.43 -5.50
CA ASP A 83 -4.98 11.08 -6.68
C ASP A 83 -5.54 9.67 -6.57
N ALA A 84 -6.87 9.57 -6.64
CA ALA A 84 -7.58 8.31 -6.66
C ALA A 84 -8.06 7.99 -8.07
N TYR A 85 -8.01 6.71 -8.42
CA TYR A 85 -8.49 6.20 -9.69
C TYR A 85 -9.61 5.20 -9.45
N GLN A 86 -10.67 5.30 -10.23
CA GLN A 86 -11.69 4.28 -10.28
C GLN A 86 -11.23 3.16 -11.21
N ILE A 87 -11.24 1.93 -10.71
CA ILE A 87 -10.74 0.75 -11.42
C ILE A 87 -11.92 -0.01 -12.02
N PHE A 88 -11.85 -0.28 -13.32
CA PHE A 88 -12.80 -1.05 -14.10
C PHE A 88 -12.15 -2.29 -14.66
N LYS A 89 -12.86 -3.42 -14.59
CA LYS A 89 -12.46 -4.67 -15.26
C LYS A 89 -13.21 -4.79 -16.58
N LEU A 90 -12.47 -4.74 -17.68
CA LEU A 90 -13.01 -4.95 -19.01
C LEU A 90 -13.31 -6.44 -19.23
N THR A 91 -14.48 -6.72 -19.78
CA THR A 91 -14.89 -8.07 -20.18
C THR A 91 -15.33 -8.04 -21.63
N SER A 92 -14.82 -8.96 -22.44
CA SER A 92 -15.21 -9.06 -23.86
C SER A 92 -16.57 -9.73 -23.96
N VAL A 93 -17.49 -9.04 -24.63
CA VAL A 93 -18.80 -9.57 -24.99
C VAL A 93 -18.67 -10.21 -26.37
N PRO A 94 -19.08 -11.48 -26.56
CA PRO A 94 -19.07 -12.12 -27.86
C PRO A 94 -19.96 -11.34 -28.85
N LEU A 95 -19.44 -11.07 -30.04
CA LEU A 95 -20.18 -10.41 -31.11
C LEU A 95 -20.66 -11.47 -32.10
N PRO A 96 -21.95 -11.42 -32.51
CA PRO A 96 -22.46 -12.34 -33.53
C PRO A 96 -21.76 -12.06 -34.86
N LEU A 97 -21.29 -13.13 -35.49
CA LEU A 97 -20.98 -13.17 -36.92
C LEU A 97 -22.20 -13.76 -37.65
N GLN A 98 -22.26 -13.64 -38.98
CA GLN A 98 -23.36 -14.20 -39.76
C GLN A 98 -23.69 -15.66 -39.36
N GLY A 99 -24.98 -15.93 -39.14
CA GLY A 99 -25.47 -17.23 -38.69
C GLY A 99 -25.32 -17.46 -37.18
N THR A 100 -24.83 -18.64 -36.79
CA THR A 100 -24.65 -19.07 -35.38
C THR A 100 -23.22 -18.89 -34.86
N LYS A 101 -22.36 -18.20 -35.62
CA LYS A 101 -20.95 -17.99 -35.27
C LYS A 101 -20.82 -16.75 -34.40
N TYR A 102 -19.92 -16.78 -33.43
CA TYR A 102 -19.59 -15.63 -32.60
C TYR A 102 -18.07 -15.40 -32.62
N ILE A 103 -17.66 -14.13 -32.58
CA ILE A 103 -16.27 -13.75 -32.39
C ILE A 103 -16.12 -13.16 -31.00
N LYS A 104 -15.08 -13.59 -30.28
CA LYS A 104 -14.67 -13.00 -29.01
C LYS A 104 -13.34 -12.29 -29.20
N THR A 105 -13.27 -11.03 -28.81
CA THR A 105 -12.03 -10.26 -28.82
C THR A 105 -11.20 -10.56 -27.57
N LEU A 106 -9.89 -10.71 -27.75
CA LEU A 106 -8.95 -10.83 -26.63
C LEU A 106 -8.61 -9.43 -26.12
N ILE A 107 -8.79 -9.21 -24.82
CA ILE A 107 -8.49 -7.93 -24.18
C ILE A 107 -7.04 -7.98 -23.68
N LYS A 108 -6.17 -7.17 -24.30
CA LYS A 108 -4.75 -7.08 -23.91
C LYS A 108 -4.55 -6.43 -22.54
N TYR A 109 -5.36 -5.43 -22.22
CA TYR A 109 -5.31 -4.69 -20.95
C TYR A 109 -6.68 -4.79 -20.27
N PRO A 110 -6.90 -5.82 -19.44
CA PRO A 110 -8.22 -6.11 -18.87
C PRO A 110 -8.63 -5.14 -17.76
N ILE A 111 -7.73 -4.27 -17.29
CA ILE A 111 -7.99 -3.32 -16.23
C ILE A 111 -7.79 -1.90 -16.77
N VAL A 112 -8.74 -1.01 -16.47
CA VAL A 112 -8.66 0.42 -16.77
C VAL A 112 -8.85 1.20 -15.48
N ALA A 113 -7.95 2.13 -15.20
CA ALA A 113 -8.02 3.03 -14.06
C ALA A 113 -8.23 4.46 -14.58
N ILE A 114 -9.29 5.12 -14.13
CA ILE A 114 -9.69 6.46 -14.56
C ILE A 114 -9.62 7.41 -13.37
N ASN A 115 -8.90 8.52 -13.52
CA ASN A 115 -8.97 9.63 -12.56
C ASN A 115 -10.06 10.61 -13.02
N GLU A 116 -11.17 10.67 -12.30
CA GLU A 116 -12.32 11.52 -12.63
C GLU A 116 -12.01 13.02 -12.57
N ARG A 117 -10.92 13.44 -11.93
CA ARG A 117 -10.56 14.86 -11.78
C ARG A 117 -9.64 15.36 -12.88
N SER A 118 -8.81 14.49 -13.44
CA SER A 118 -7.77 14.87 -14.41
C SER A 118 -7.98 14.25 -15.79
N ASP A 119 -9.07 13.51 -15.98
CA ASP A 119 -9.37 12.72 -17.19
C ASP A 119 -8.23 11.75 -17.59
N LEU A 120 -7.33 11.44 -16.65
CA LEU A 120 -6.22 10.54 -16.90
C LEU A 120 -6.72 9.10 -16.91
N VAL A 121 -6.41 8.40 -17.99
CA VAL A 121 -6.75 6.99 -18.19
C VAL A 121 -5.48 6.17 -18.22
N ILE A 122 -5.43 5.13 -17.39
CA ILE A 122 -4.33 4.17 -17.31
C ILE A 122 -4.88 2.79 -17.62
N THR A 123 -4.31 2.13 -18.64
CA THR A 123 -4.63 0.73 -18.95
C THR A 123 -3.57 -0.19 -18.33
N VAL A 124 -4.00 -1.24 -17.64
CA VAL A 124 -3.14 -2.12 -16.86
C VAL A 124 -3.33 -3.56 -17.34
N SER A 125 -2.21 -4.26 -17.57
CA SER A 125 -2.24 -5.69 -17.94
C SER A 125 -2.59 -6.56 -16.72
N ALA A 126 -2.95 -7.83 -16.95
CA ALA A 126 -3.18 -8.77 -15.84
C ALA A 126 -1.92 -8.95 -14.97
N ASP A 127 -0.76 -9.04 -15.61
CA ASP A 127 0.53 -9.20 -14.93
C ASP A 127 0.88 -7.95 -14.11
N GLU A 128 0.65 -6.76 -14.67
CA GLU A 128 0.89 -5.53 -13.94
C GLU A 128 -0.04 -5.40 -12.74
N PHE A 129 -1.33 -5.76 -12.91
CA PHE A 129 -2.33 -5.74 -11.85
C PHE A 129 -1.99 -6.71 -10.70
N SER A 130 -1.34 -7.83 -10.99
CA SER A 130 -0.87 -8.77 -9.96
C SER A 130 0.12 -8.17 -8.95
N ARG A 131 0.79 -7.07 -9.32
CA ARG A 131 1.73 -6.35 -8.46
C ARG A 131 1.06 -5.32 -7.55
N PHE A 132 -0.24 -5.09 -7.71
CA PHE A 132 -0.98 -4.15 -6.87
C PHE A 132 -1.23 -4.79 -5.50
N LYS A 133 -0.93 -4.05 -4.44
CA LYS A 133 -1.26 -4.45 -3.08
C LYS A 133 -2.68 -3.98 -2.76
N ARG A 134 -3.56 -4.92 -2.41
CA ARG A 134 -4.89 -4.60 -1.91
C ARG A 134 -4.80 -4.26 -0.43
N ILE A 135 -5.35 -3.11 -0.05
CA ILE A 135 -5.48 -2.68 1.36
C ILE A 135 -6.94 -2.25 1.55
N GLY A 136 -7.70 -3.02 2.33
CA GLY A 136 -9.15 -2.86 2.43
C GLY A 136 -9.84 -3.00 1.06
N ASN A 137 -10.54 -1.93 0.66
CA ASN A 137 -11.25 -1.85 -0.63
C ASN A 137 -10.48 -1.06 -1.72
N LYS A 138 -9.22 -0.71 -1.46
CA LYS A 138 -8.37 0.05 -2.39
C LYS A 138 -7.20 -0.81 -2.87
N TYR A 139 -6.73 -0.51 -4.08
CA TYR A 139 -5.51 -1.09 -4.64
C TYR A 139 -4.43 -0.01 -4.73
N PHE A 140 -3.22 -0.39 -4.37
CA PHE A 140 -2.05 0.49 -4.37
C PHE A 140 -0.95 -0.15 -5.21
N ILE A 141 -0.24 0.66 -5.99
CA ILE A 141 0.93 0.22 -6.74
C ILE A 141 2.12 1.11 -6.36
N GLY A 142 3.26 0.48 -6.09
CA GLY A 142 4.51 1.21 -5.87
C GLY A 142 5.13 1.60 -7.20
N THR A 143 5.47 2.88 -7.37
CA THR A 143 6.35 3.29 -8.46
C THR A 143 7.78 2.95 -8.05
N SER A 144 8.34 1.84 -8.56
CA SER A 144 9.78 1.61 -8.45
C SER A 144 10.53 2.55 -9.40
N LYS A 145 10.59 3.83 -9.03
CA LYS A 145 11.61 4.75 -9.53
C LYS A 145 12.25 5.39 -8.31
N GLY A 146 13.21 4.66 -7.72
CA GLY A 146 14.24 5.32 -6.93
C GLY A 146 15.06 6.23 -7.86
N PRO A 147 15.47 7.43 -7.40
CA PRO A 147 16.33 8.28 -8.20
C PRO A 147 17.66 7.54 -8.45
N THR A 148 18.07 7.53 -9.71
CA THR A 148 19.45 7.23 -10.14
C THR A 148 20.28 8.48 -9.96
#